data_AF-A0A553ALV3-F1
#
_entry.id   AF-A0A553ALV3-F1
#
_cell.length_a   1.000
_cell.length_b   1.000
_cell.length_c   1.000
_cell.angle_alpha   90.00
_cell.angle_beta   90.00
_cell.angle_gamma   90.00
#
_symmetry.space_group_name_H-M   'P 1'
#
loop_
_entity.id
_entity.type
_entity.pdbx_description
1 polymer ?
#
loop_
_entity_poly.entity_id
_entity_poly.type
_entity_poly.pdbx_seq_one_letter_code
_entity_poly.pdbx_strand_id
1 'polypeptide(L)' 'MIHMGLLNIIRRMHLRQKLSVREIARRTGLSRNTITKHLAGGTIEPKFATP' A
#
# COMPACT_ATOMS: atom_id res chain seq x y z
N MET A 1 -3.84 14.57 -6.19
CA MET A 1 -4.77 13.95 -5.21
C MET A 1 -4.75 12.43 -5.41
N ILE A 2 -3.66 11.76 -5.05
CA ILE A 2 -3.60 10.29 -5.15
C ILE A 2 -4.42 9.75 -3.96
N HIS A 3 -5.51 9.08 -4.28
CA HIS A 3 -6.52 8.59 -3.34
C HIS A 3 -5.86 7.82 -2.18
N MET A 4 -5.99 8.34 -0.97
CA MET A 4 -5.54 7.70 0.28
C MET A 4 -6.04 6.24 0.44
N GLY A 5 -7.12 5.87 -0.27
CA GLY A 5 -7.63 4.50 -0.35
C GLY A 5 -6.68 3.50 -1.01
N LEU A 6 -5.99 3.89 -2.10
CA LEU A 6 -5.12 2.98 -2.84
C LEU A 6 -3.87 2.61 -2.02
N LEU A 7 -3.33 3.59 -1.28
CA LEU A 7 -2.20 3.39 -0.38
C LEU A 7 -2.53 2.40 0.74
N ASN A 8 -3.71 2.56 1.35
CA ASN A 8 -4.20 1.68 2.40
C ASN A 8 -4.42 0.25 1.90
N ILE A 9 -4.91 0.08 0.66
CA ILE A 9 -5.09 -1.25 0.05
C ILE A 9 -3.73 -1.93 -0.17
N ILE A 10 -2.78 -1.26 -0.80
CA ILE A 10 -1.42 -1.79 -1.06
C ILE A 10 -0.74 -2.18 0.27
N ARG A 11 -0.82 -1.30 1.27
CA ARG A 11 -0.23 -1.52 2.59
C ARG A 11 -0.90 -2.68 3.33
N ARG A 12 -2.23 -2.80 3.28
CA ARG A 12 -2.96 -3.94 3.87
C ARG A 12 -2.58 -5.26 3.17
N MET A 13 -2.46 -5.26 1.85
CA MET A 13 -2.05 -6.43 1.10
C MET A 13 -0.61 -6.86 1.45
N HIS A 14 0.30 -5.90 1.63
CA HIS A 14 1.69 -6.23 1.98
C HIS A 14 1.87 -6.59 3.45
N LEU A 15 1.36 -5.77 4.39
CA LEU A 15 1.59 -5.95 5.83
C LEU A 15 0.70 -7.02 6.46
N ARG A 16 -0.60 -7.05 6.12
CA ARG A 16 -1.54 -8.02 6.72
C ARG A 16 -1.58 -9.33 5.95
N GLN A 17 -1.71 -9.25 4.63
CA GLN A 17 -1.85 -10.46 3.79
C GLN A 17 -0.49 -11.04 3.38
N LYS A 18 0.63 -10.37 3.73
CA LYS A 18 2.01 -10.77 3.40
C LYS A 18 2.21 -11.06 1.91
N LEU A 19 1.44 -10.38 1.04
CA LEU A 19 1.54 -10.57 -0.39
C LEU A 19 2.83 -9.94 -0.93
N SER A 20 3.44 -10.62 -1.90
CA SER A 20 4.61 -10.09 -2.60
C SER A 20 4.23 -8.87 -3.43
N VAL A 21 5.18 -7.95 -3.64
CA VAL A 21 4.99 -6.77 -4.49
C VAL A 21 4.55 -7.16 -5.90
N ARG A 22 4.99 -8.32 -6.40
CA ARG A 22 4.56 -8.86 -7.71
C ARG A 22 3.07 -9.25 -7.71
N GLU A 23 2.59 -9.85 -6.63
CA GLU A 23 1.16 -10.21 -6.51
C GLU A 23 0.28 -8.97 -6.40
N ILE A 24 0.73 -7.97 -5.65
CA ILE A 24 0.04 -6.68 -5.52
C ILE A 24 -0.01 -5.98 -6.88
N ALA A 25 1.09 -5.99 -7.64
CA ALA A 25 1.16 -5.42 -8.98
C ALA A 25 0.15 -6.07 -9.94
N ARG A 26 0.02 -7.41 -9.90
CA ARG A 26 -0.96 -8.14 -10.71
C ARG A 26 -2.39 -7.79 -10.36
N ARG A 27 -2.70 -7.64 -9.07
CA ARG A 27 -4.07 -7.36 -8.60
C ARG A 27 -4.50 -5.91 -8.74
N THR A 28 -3.55 -4.98 -8.61
CA THR A 28 -3.84 -3.54 -8.63
C THR A 28 -3.58 -2.90 -10.00
N GLY A 29 -2.93 -3.62 -10.92
CA GLY A 29 -2.52 -3.07 -12.22
C GLY A 29 -1.40 -2.03 -12.11
N LEU A 30 -0.85 -1.82 -10.93
CA LEU A 30 0.19 -0.83 -10.69
C LEU A 30 1.58 -1.39 -11.00
N SER A 31 2.45 -0.49 -11.44
CA SER A 31 3.86 -0.85 -11.59
C SER A 31 4.47 -1.24 -10.24
N ARG A 32 5.42 -2.18 -10.28
CA ARG A 32 6.19 -2.57 -9.09
C ARG A 32 6.89 -1.37 -8.44
N ASN A 33 7.40 -0.44 -9.24
CA ASN A 33 8.00 0.80 -8.75
C ASN A 33 7.01 1.68 -7.99
N THR A 34 5.78 1.79 -8.47
CA THR A 34 4.71 2.55 -7.80
C THR A 34 4.41 1.93 -6.43
N ILE A 35 4.28 0.61 -6.37
CA ILE A 35 4.05 -0.11 -5.11
C ILE A 35 5.23 0.06 -4.15
N THR A 36 6.47 -0.12 -4.62
CA THR A 36 7.66 0.07 -3.77
C THR A 36 7.77 1.49 -3.25
N LYS A 37 7.49 2.52 -4.08
CA LYS A 37 7.45 3.92 -3.63
C LYS A 37 6.35 4.15 -2.58
N HIS A 38 5.19 3.52 -2.74
CA HIS A 38 4.10 3.61 -1.76
C HIS A 38 4.39 2.87 -0.44
N LEU A 39 5.15 1.77 -0.49
CA LEU A 39 5.62 1.05 0.69
C LEU A 39 6.78 1.77 1.39
N ALA A 40 7.72 2.33 0.63
CA ALA A 40 8.89 3.05 1.12
C ALA A 40 8.54 4.45 1.65
N GLY A 41 7.53 5.11 1.09
CA GLY A 41 6.97 6.38 1.57
C GLY A 41 6.16 6.23 2.87
N GLY A 42 6.60 5.37 3.78
CA GLY A 42 5.98 5.05 5.06
C GLY A 42 6.01 6.19 6.07
N THR A 43 5.48 7.35 5.72
CA THR A 43 5.44 8.53 6.60
C THR A 43 4.15 9.32 6.48
N ILE A 44 3.05 8.64 6.23
CA ILE A 44 1.74 9.11 6.68
C ILE A 44 1.05 7.88 7.25
N GLU A 45 1.37 7.60 8.50
CA GLU A 45 0.50 6.84 9.38
C GLU A 45 -0.74 7.73 9.55
N PRO A 46 -1.94 7.36 9.03
CA PRO A 46 -3.12 7.86 9.69
C PRO A 46 -3.03 7.25 11.10
N LYS A 47 -2.71 8.09 12.09
CA LYS A 47 -2.93 7.76 13.50
C LYS A 47 -4.34 7.22 13.56
N PHE A 48 -4.47 5.89 13.66
CA PHE A 48 -5.72 5.30 14.07
C PHE A 48 -5.88 5.78 15.50
N ALA A 49 -6.68 6.83 15.68
CA ALA A 49 -7.30 7.11 16.96
C ALA A 49 -8.22 5.91 17.23
N THR A 50 -7.65 4.85 17.80
CA THR A 50 -8.42 3.93 18.61
C THR A 50 -9.02 4.74 19.77
N PRO A 51 -10.31 4.55 20.06
CA PRO A 51 -11.10 5.43 20.93
C PRO A 51 -10.56 5.52 22.36
#